data_AF-A0A354Z6Y9-F1
#
_entry.id   AF-A0A354Z6Y9-F1
#
_cell.length_a   1.000
_cell.length_b   1.000
_cell.length_c   1.000
_cell.angle_alpha   90.00
_cell.angle_beta   90.00
_cell.angle_gamma   90.00
#
_symmetry.space_group_name_H-M   'P 1'
#
loop_
_entity.id
_entity.type
_entity.pdbx_description
1 polymer ?
#
loop_
_entity_poly.entity_id
_entity_poly.type
_entity_poly.pdbx_seq_one_letter_code
_entity_poly.pdbx_strand_id
1 'polypeptide(L)'
;MFAQGLNLALIGKARADELPDGIPLGFQAVPLGVADTITVPAGYTATPAFAWGEPIVFPYPAFRPDGSNSADDQRRQIGMHHDGMHYFPLGEGEQVNRRGLLVMNHEYVDDGLLHA
;
A
#
# COMPACT_ATOMS: atom_id res chain seq x y z
N MET A 1 -18.49 1.02 -34.87
CA MET A 1 -17.86 0.07 -35.81
C MET A 1 -16.36 0.35 -35.75
N PHE A 2 -15.62 -0.56 -35.11
CA PHE A 2 -14.15 -0.65 -34.95
C PHE A 2 -13.43 0.45 -34.13
N ALA A 3 -12.31 0.25 -33.42
CA ALA A 3 -11.80 -0.77 -32.49
C ALA A 3 -10.34 -0.34 -32.11
N GLN A 4 -9.94 -0.52 -30.84
CA GLN A 4 -8.54 -0.60 -30.32
C GLN A 4 -7.69 0.70 -30.30
N GLY A 5 -6.74 0.93 -29.36
CA GLY A 5 -6.11 0.01 -28.42
C GLY A 5 -5.18 0.72 -27.39
N LEU A 6 -4.63 -0.11 -26.51
CA LEU A 6 -3.68 0.16 -25.42
C LEU A 6 -2.48 1.02 -25.84
N ASN A 7 -2.03 1.89 -24.94
CA ASN A 7 -0.65 2.42 -24.92
C ASN A 7 0.04 1.99 -23.62
N LEU A 8 0.64 0.80 -23.65
CA LEU A 8 1.65 0.39 -22.68
C LEU A 8 3.02 0.78 -23.26
N ALA A 9 3.54 1.95 -22.90
CA ALA A 9 4.88 2.35 -23.26
C ALA A 9 5.89 1.74 -22.28
N LEU A 10 6.41 0.55 -22.59
CA LEU A 10 7.69 0.09 -22.04
C LEU A 10 8.80 0.94 -22.65
N ILE A 11 9.32 1.92 -21.90
CA ILE A 11 10.57 2.59 -22.26
C ILE A 11 11.72 1.78 -21.65
N GLY A 12 12.26 0.86 -22.44
CA GLY A 12 13.48 0.12 -22.15
C GLY A 12 13.81 -0.82 -23.30
N LYS A 13 14.84 -0.51 -24.09
CA LYS A 13 15.26 -1.34 -25.24
C LYS A 13 15.93 -2.63 -24.76
N ALA A 14 15.18 -3.72 -24.67
CA ALA A 14 15.69 -5.08 -24.87
C ALA A 14 15.43 -5.49 -26.33
N ARG A 15 16.39 -6.17 -26.96
CA ARG A 15 16.22 -6.72 -28.32
C ARG A 15 15.38 -8.01 -28.26
N ALA A 16 14.62 -8.27 -29.34
CA ALA A 16 13.48 -9.19 -29.37
C ALA A 16 13.79 -10.59 -29.93
N ASP A 17 15.05 -10.90 -30.23
CA ASP A 17 15.44 -12.11 -30.95
C ASP A 17 15.57 -13.36 -30.04
N GLU A 18 15.50 -13.17 -28.72
CA GLU A 18 15.47 -14.19 -27.67
C GLU A 18 14.25 -13.95 -26.78
N LEU A 19 13.04 -14.38 -27.14
CA LEU A 19 11.95 -14.43 -26.15
C LEU A 19 11.91 -15.84 -25.58
N PRO A 20 12.59 -16.11 -24.45
CA PRO A 20 12.72 -17.43 -23.85
C PRO A 20 11.49 -17.70 -22.96
N ASP A 21 11.40 -18.88 -22.35
CA ASP A 21 10.36 -19.26 -21.40
C ASP A 21 9.89 -18.13 -20.47
N GLY A 22 8.59 -17.81 -20.51
CA GLY A 22 7.92 -16.92 -19.56
C GLY A 22 8.13 -15.42 -19.82
N ILE A 23 7.08 -14.62 -19.59
CA ILE A 23 7.21 -13.16 -19.59
C ILE A 23 8.18 -12.77 -18.47
N PRO A 24 9.33 -12.15 -18.75
CA PRO A 24 10.32 -11.82 -17.74
C PRO A 24 9.78 -10.75 -16.78
N LEU A 25 10.08 -10.90 -15.49
CA LEU A 25 9.80 -9.88 -14.49
C LEU A 25 10.58 -8.60 -14.81
N GLY A 26 9.89 -7.46 -14.89
CA GLY A 26 10.45 -6.17 -15.33
C GLY A 26 11.36 -5.46 -14.32
N PHE A 27 11.89 -6.17 -13.32
CA PHE A 27 12.74 -5.60 -12.27
C PHE A 27 13.85 -6.56 -11.87
N GLN A 28 14.98 -6.02 -11.42
CA GLN A 28 16.06 -6.80 -10.83
C GLN A 28 15.68 -7.19 -9.39
N ALA A 29 15.89 -8.46 -9.05
CA ALA A 29 15.65 -8.96 -7.69
C ALA A 29 16.45 -8.17 -6.64
N VAL A 30 15.82 -7.95 -5.49
CA VAL A 30 16.43 -7.28 -4.33
C VAL A 30 17.11 -8.32 -3.44
N PRO A 31 18.32 -8.06 -2.89
CA PRO A 31 18.99 -8.97 -1.97
C PRO A 31 18.23 -9.10 -0.64
N LEU A 32 18.42 -10.22 0.05
CA LEU A 32 17.95 -10.39 1.43
C LEU A 32 18.64 -9.39 2.36
N GLY A 33 17.93 -8.94 3.38
CA GLY A 33 18.44 -8.00 4.37
C GLY A 33 17.71 -8.12 5.71
N VAL A 34 18.31 -7.52 6.73
CA VAL A 34 17.79 -7.46 8.12
C VAL A 34 17.74 -6.03 8.65
N ALA A 35 17.97 -5.05 7.79
CA ALA A 35 17.88 -3.64 8.14
C ALA A 35 16.41 -3.26 8.38
N ASP A 36 16.16 -2.41 9.38
CA ASP A 36 14.84 -1.85 9.67
C ASP A 36 14.46 -0.76 8.65
N THR A 37 14.39 -1.17 7.38
CA THR A 37 14.12 -0.30 6.22
C THR A 37 13.41 -1.09 5.13
N ILE A 38 12.68 -0.41 4.25
CA ILE A 38 12.14 -1.03 3.02
C ILE A 38 13.15 -0.83 1.88
N THR A 39 13.65 -1.93 1.32
CA THR A 39 14.47 -1.91 0.10
C THR A 39 13.62 -2.32 -1.09
N VAL A 40 13.60 -1.48 -2.14
CA VAL A 40 12.85 -1.71 -3.39
C VAL A 40 13.79 -1.78 -4.59
N PRO A 41 13.37 -2.36 -5.73
CA PRO A 41 14.18 -2.34 -6.96
C PRO A 41 14.50 -0.91 -7.44
N ALA A 42 15.56 -0.78 -8.24
CA ALA A 42 15.92 0.50 -8.85
C ALA A 42 14.74 1.08 -9.67
N GLY A 43 14.47 2.38 -9.49
CA GLY A 43 13.35 3.08 -10.13
C GLY A 43 12.02 3.00 -9.38
N TYR A 44 11.93 2.24 -8.28
CA TYR A 44 10.75 2.17 -7.41
C TYR A 44 10.90 3.04 -6.17
N THR A 45 9.77 3.37 -5.55
CA THR A 45 9.70 4.02 -4.23
C THR A 45 8.64 3.33 -3.38
N ALA A 46 8.81 3.36 -2.07
CA ALA A 46 7.81 2.93 -1.10
C ALA A 46 7.52 4.10 -0.15
N THR A 47 6.24 4.38 0.09
CA THR A 47 5.79 5.46 0.99
C THR A 47 4.72 4.90 1.93
N PRO A 48 4.83 5.08 3.25
CA PRO A 48 3.76 4.73 4.18
C PRO A 48 2.48 5.50 3.84
N ALA A 49 1.34 4.81 3.77
CA ALA A 49 0.06 5.41 3.39
C ALA A 49 -0.95 5.44 4.55
N PHE A 50 -1.00 4.37 5.35
CA PHE A 50 -1.96 4.19 6.44
C PHE A 50 -1.20 3.66 7.65
N ALA A 51 -0.94 4.54 8.62
CA ALA A 51 -0.24 4.19 9.85
C ALA A 51 -1.24 3.99 10.99
N TRP A 52 -0.93 3.09 11.92
CA TRP A 52 -1.66 3.00 13.19
C TRP A 52 -1.75 4.37 13.86
N GLY A 53 -2.94 4.73 14.33
CA GLY A 53 -3.18 5.98 15.03
C GLY A 53 -3.55 7.16 14.12
N GLU A 54 -3.40 7.04 12.80
CA GLU A 54 -3.78 8.11 11.87
C GLU A 54 -5.30 8.39 12.01
N PRO A 55 -5.71 9.64 12.26
CA PRO A 55 -7.12 9.96 12.46
C PRO A 55 -7.92 9.93 11.15
N ILE A 56 -9.01 9.18 11.14
CA ILE A 56 -9.88 9.03 9.96
C ILE A 56 -11.32 9.50 10.21
N VAL A 57 -11.69 9.75 11.47
CA VAL A 57 -13.03 10.22 11.85
C VAL A 57 -12.95 11.48 12.72
N PHE A 58 -13.83 12.46 12.46
CA PHE A 58 -13.95 13.68 13.26
C PHE A 58 -14.14 13.36 14.77
N PRO A 59 -13.48 14.07 15.70
CA PRO A 59 -12.73 15.32 15.54
C PRO A 59 -11.25 15.15 15.14
N TYR A 60 -10.87 13.98 14.62
CA TYR A 60 -9.51 13.65 14.20
C TYR A 60 -8.49 13.72 15.35
N PRO A 61 -8.66 12.87 16.39
CA PRO A 61 -7.74 12.87 17.52
C PRO A 61 -6.32 12.51 17.06
N ALA A 62 -5.34 13.34 17.42
CA ALA A 62 -3.95 13.07 17.09
C ALA A 62 -3.46 11.78 17.78
N PHE A 63 -2.61 11.03 17.07
CA PHE A 63 -1.91 9.87 17.65
C PHE A 63 -0.94 10.31 18.75
N ARG A 64 -0.87 9.52 19.81
CA ARG A 64 -0.02 9.74 20.97
C ARG A 64 0.84 8.49 21.19
N PRO A 65 2.12 8.51 20.81
CA PRO A 65 3.00 7.34 20.86
C PRO A 65 3.37 6.92 22.29
N ASP A 66 2.94 7.67 23.31
CA ASP A 66 3.12 7.36 24.73
C ASP A 66 2.01 6.46 25.30
N GLY A 67 1.10 5.95 24.45
CA GLY A 67 0.00 5.10 24.87
C GLY A 67 -1.11 5.84 25.62
N SER A 68 -1.13 7.18 25.61
CA SER A 68 -2.14 7.98 26.33
C SER A 68 -3.42 8.25 25.55
N ASN A 69 -3.55 7.78 24.31
CA ASN A 69 -4.83 7.82 23.59
C ASN A 69 -5.89 6.98 24.31
N SER A 70 -7.10 7.52 24.44
CA SER A 70 -8.22 6.77 25.00
C SER A 70 -8.77 5.74 24.00
N ALA A 71 -9.53 4.77 24.48
CA ALA A 71 -10.27 3.86 23.60
C ALA A 71 -11.22 4.61 22.64
N ASP A 72 -11.76 5.76 23.06
CA ASP A 72 -12.59 6.59 22.20
C ASP A 72 -11.76 7.30 21.12
N ASP A 73 -10.53 7.70 21.41
CA ASP A 73 -9.63 8.22 20.38
C ASP A 73 -9.32 7.13 19.34
N GLN A 74 -8.94 5.94 19.79
CA GLN A 74 -8.56 4.82 18.92
C GLN A 74 -9.70 4.37 17.99
N ARG A 75 -10.98 4.44 18.43
CA ARG A 75 -12.15 4.16 17.58
C ARG A 75 -12.28 5.08 16.36
N ARG A 76 -11.59 6.22 16.36
CA ARG A 76 -11.61 7.24 15.29
C ARG A 76 -10.31 7.26 14.49
N GLN A 77 -9.40 6.35 14.80
CA GLN A 77 -8.08 6.23 14.20
C GLN A 77 -7.96 4.90 13.47
N ILE A 78 -7.01 4.82 12.56
CA ILE A 78 -6.57 3.57 11.94
C ILE A 78 -6.08 2.61 13.04
N GLY A 79 -6.54 1.36 13.03
CA GLY A 79 -6.21 0.34 14.03
C GLY A 79 -4.79 -0.22 13.91
N MET A 80 -4.39 -1.08 14.84
CA MET A 80 -3.07 -1.72 14.82
C MET A 80 -3.01 -2.88 13.82
N HIS A 81 -1.79 -3.25 13.44
CA HIS A 81 -1.45 -4.50 12.74
C HIS A 81 -2.37 -4.81 11.56
N HIS A 82 -2.22 -3.98 10.53
CA HIS A 82 -2.87 -4.17 9.24
C HIS A 82 -2.55 -5.55 8.68
N ASP A 83 -3.61 -6.25 8.28
CA ASP A 83 -3.49 -7.52 7.55
C ASP A 83 -4.31 -7.43 6.25
N GLY A 84 -5.07 -8.47 5.91
CA GLY A 84 -5.82 -8.59 4.67
C GLY A 84 -6.55 -7.31 4.28
N MET A 85 -6.40 -6.94 3.02
CA MET A 85 -6.98 -5.72 2.46
C MET A 85 -7.54 -5.95 1.06
N HIS A 86 -8.55 -5.15 0.70
CA HIS A 86 -9.17 -5.16 -0.62
C HIS A 86 -9.55 -3.75 -1.05
N TYR A 87 -9.23 -3.41 -2.30
CA TYR A 87 -9.61 -2.14 -2.91
C TYR A 87 -10.82 -2.32 -3.82
N PHE A 88 -11.87 -1.55 -3.56
CA PHE A 88 -13.10 -1.50 -4.35
C PHE A 88 -13.11 -0.22 -5.20
N PRO A 89 -12.97 -0.33 -6.53
CA PRO A 89 -13.04 0.82 -7.42
C PRO A 89 -14.38 1.56 -7.31
N LEU A 90 -14.35 2.89 -7.30
CA LEU A 90 -15.52 3.77 -7.32
C LEU A 90 -15.48 4.63 -8.59
N GLY A 91 -15.57 3.98 -9.74
CA GLY A 91 -15.57 4.59 -11.06
C GLY A 91 -15.45 3.56 -12.18
N GLU A 92 -15.45 4.02 -13.43
CA GLU A 92 -15.26 3.20 -14.63
C GLU A 92 -14.06 3.69 -15.45
N GLY A 93 -13.56 2.84 -16.36
CA GLY A 93 -12.44 3.19 -17.24
C GLY A 93 -11.21 3.62 -16.46
N GLU A 94 -10.67 4.81 -16.76
CA GLU A 94 -9.49 5.34 -16.05
C GLU A 94 -9.74 5.68 -14.57
N GLN A 95 -11.00 5.85 -14.16
CA GLN A 95 -11.33 6.24 -12.78
C GLN A 95 -11.22 5.08 -11.79
N VAL A 96 -11.18 3.83 -12.28
CA VAL A 96 -11.12 2.64 -11.42
C VAL A 96 -9.93 2.67 -10.45
N ASN A 97 -8.80 3.24 -10.87
CA ASN A 97 -7.57 3.33 -10.07
C ASN A 97 -7.36 4.69 -9.40
N ARG A 98 -8.28 5.65 -9.60
CA ARG A 98 -8.14 7.02 -9.08
C ARG A 98 -9.03 7.29 -7.88
N ARG A 99 -10.08 6.50 -7.71
CA ARG A 99 -11.04 6.63 -6.63
C ARG A 99 -11.58 5.27 -6.27
N GLY A 100 -11.52 4.93 -4.98
CA GLY A 100 -12.05 3.68 -4.48
C GLY A 100 -12.11 3.66 -2.96
N LEU A 101 -12.64 2.57 -2.44
CA LEU A 101 -12.65 2.24 -1.02
C LEU A 101 -11.61 1.16 -0.75
N LEU A 102 -10.61 1.46 0.07
CA LEU A 102 -9.75 0.44 0.64
C LEU A 102 -10.39 -0.07 1.94
N VAL A 103 -10.64 -1.37 2.01
CA VAL A 103 -11.06 -2.07 3.23
C VAL A 103 -9.88 -2.89 3.73
N MET A 104 -9.58 -2.81 5.01
CA MET A 104 -8.39 -3.39 5.62
C MET A 104 -8.75 -3.92 7.01
N ASN A 105 -8.21 -5.08 7.34
CA ASN A 105 -8.36 -5.66 8.67
C ASN A 105 -7.31 -5.11 9.65
N HIS A 106 -7.68 -5.06 10.93
CA HIS A 106 -6.79 -4.78 12.05
C HIS A 106 -6.79 -6.02 12.95
N GLU A 107 -5.74 -6.84 12.89
CA GLU A 107 -5.79 -8.23 13.39
C GLU A 107 -5.69 -8.31 14.92
N TYR A 108 -4.73 -7.61 15.51
CA TYR A 108 -4.47 -7.63 16.96
C TYR A 108 -3.82 -6.33 17.42
N VAL A 109 -3.50 -6.25 18.70
CA VAL A 109 -2.85 -5.11 19.36
C VAL A 109 -1.58 -5.56 20.09
N ASP A 110 -0.62 -4.66 20.25
CA ASP A 110 0.54 -4.86 21.12
C ASP A 110 0.31 -4.14 22.46
N ASP A 111 0.09 -4.91 23.54
CA ASP A 111 -0.14 -4.38 24.88
C ASP A 111 1.01 -3.47 25.38
N GLY A 112 2.25 -3.75 24.97
CA GLY A 112 3.42 -2.95 25.35
C GLY A 112 3.50 -1.56 24.72
N LEU A 113 2.66 -1.27 23.71
CA LEU A 113 2.61 0.01 23.00
C LEU A 113 1.24 0.70 23.12
N LEU A 114 0.17 -0.06 23.39
CA LEU A 114 -1.20 0.42 23.30
C LEU A 114 -1.59 1.36 24.44
N HIS A 115 -1.05 1.16 25.65
CA HIS A 115 -1.48 1.89 26.85
C HIS A 115 -0.31 2.25 27.77
N ALA A 116 -0.46 3.38 28.48
CA ALA A 116 0.47 3.86 29.51
C ALA A 116 0.35 3.13 30.86
#